data_AF-A0AAV9VTB0-F1
#
_entry.id   AF-A0AAV9VTB0-F1
#
_cell.length_a   1.000
_cell.length_b   1.000
_cell.length_c   1.000
_cell.angle_alpha   90.00
_cell.angle_beta   90.00
_cell.angle_gamma   90.00
#
_symmetry.space_group_name_H-M   'P 1'
#
loop_
_entity.id
_entity.type
_entity.pdbx_description
1 polymer ?
#
loop_
_entity_poly.entity_id
_entity_poly.type
_entity_poly.pdbx_seq_one_letter_code
_entity_poly.pdbx_strand_id
1 'polypeptide(L)'
;MGLWPSSWSLWSSKPVPQPIPQPPQPEPLKTPTADAIQTADPTVPFDHRDPSFTPFQRARKQLTLYFGGATFLLLSMAVARRSTRRRYLATVPKYYTPNTRATELNFNTGIDAFEALNIASLGVFSVGMMTIGAGMYVADVVNVDEMRRLLRSKYGMEGRMSEMDVEEEMEEWIASVLARKDRKEAERAAAAVGGR
;
A
#
# COMPACT_ATOMS: atom_id res chain seq x y z
N MET A 1 22.55 17.17 -42.42
CA MET A 1 22.65 15.73 -42.66
C MET A 1 21.86 15.02 -41.57
N GLY A 2 20.87 14.19 -41.94
CA GLY A 2 20.05 13.41 -41.01
C GLY A 2 18.54 13.65 -41.09
N LEU A 3 17.95 13.70 -42.29
CA LEU A 3 16.49 13.65 -42.48
C LEU A 3 16.06 12.18 -42.45
N TRP A 4 15.26 11.78 -41.47
CA TRP A 4 14.60 10.47 -41.45
C TRP A 4 13.35 10.52 -42.34
N PRO A 5 13.15 9.58 -43.29
CA PRO A 5 11.92 9.49 -44.06
C PRO A 5 10.84 8.73 -43.29
N SER A 6 9.70 9.38 -43.07
CA SER A 6 8.44 8.77 -42.66
C SER A 6 7.78 8.11 -43.87
N SER A 7 7.73 6.78 -43.92
CA SER A 7 6.94 6.05 -44.91
C SER A 7 6.12 4.95 -44.23
N TRP A 8 4.82 5.22 -44.09
CA TRP A 8 3.79 4.21 -43.88
C TRP A 8 2.70 4.46 -44.92
N SER A 9 3.05 4.13 -46.16
CA SER A 9 2.16 4.12 -47.31
C SER A 9 1.66 2.70 -47.52
N LEU A 10 0.67 2.28 -46.73
CA LEU A 10 0.02 0.97 -46.84
C LEU A 10 -1.50 1.12 -46.88
N TRP A 11 -2.03 1.91 -47.82
CA TRP A 11 -3.40 1.69 -48.32
C TRP A 11 -3.65 2.50 -49.61
N SER A 12 -3.23 1.94 -50.74
CA SER A 12 -3.69 2.41 -52.06
C SER A 12 -4.82 1.50 -52.51
N SER A 13 -6.03 2.03 -52.56
CA SER A 13 -7.15 1.46 -53.30
C SER A 13 -8.07 2.59 -53.74
N LYS A 14 -7.94 3.00 -55.00
CA LYS A 14 -8.94 3.82 -55.70
C LYS A 14 -9.92 2.88 -56.39
N PRO A 15 -11.24 3.05 -56.19
CA PRO A 15 -12.22 2.59 -57.16
C PRO A 15 -12.86 3.77 -57.92
N VAL A 16 -12.72 3.66 -59.24
CA VAL A 16 -13.53 4.12 -60.39
C VAL A 16 -14.81 4.95 -60.13
N PRO A 17 -15.08 6.02 -60.93
CA PRO A 17 -16.22 6.92 -60.77
C PRO A 17 -17.50 6.55 -61.56
N GLN A 18 -18.62 7.15 -61.13
CA GLN A 18 -19.95 7.36 -61.77
C GLN A 18 -21.05 6.30 -61.49
N PRO A 19 -22.38 6.65 -61.52
CA PRO A 19 -23.01 7.92 -61.89
C PRO A 19 -24.01 8.49 -60.85
N ILE A 20 -24.26 9.81 -60.94
CA ILE A 20 -25.27 10.56 -60.17
C ILE A 20 -26.69 10.30 -60.73
N PRO A 21 -27.70 10.08 -59.87
CA PRO A 21 -29.07 10.45 -60.16
C PRO A 21 -29.59 11.59 -59.26
N GLN A 22 -30.48 12.38 -59.85
CA GLN A 22 -31.05 13.69 -59.49
C GLN A 22 -31.70 13.85 -58.09
N PRO A 23 -31.88 15.11 -57.62
CA PRO A 23 -32.50 15.44 -56.33
C PRO A 23 -34.04 15.35 -56.39
N PRO A 24 -34.71 14.91 -55.31
CA PRO A 24 -36.11 15.22 -55.06
C PRO A 24 -36.26 16.43 -54.11
N GLN A 25 -37.23 17.27 -54.47
CA GLN A 25 -37.72 18.47 -53.77
C GLN A 25 -38.19 18.23 -52.32
N PRO A 26 -38.33 19.32 -51.53
CA PRO A 26 -38.62 19.28 -50.10
C PRO A 26 -40.12 19.14 -49.81
N GLU A 27 -40.48 18.25 -48.88
CA GLU A 27 -41.82 18.17 -48.28
C GLU A 27 -41.74 17.77 -46.78
N PRO A 28 -42.76 18.09 -45.97
CA PRO A 28 -42.61 18.97 -44.81
C PRO A 28 -42.51 18.29 -43.44
N LEU A 29 -41.84 19.02 -42.54
CA LEU A 29 -41.94 19.07 -41.08
C LEU A 29 -42.79 17.97 -40.39
N LYS A 30 -42.10 17.02 -39.74
CA LYS A 30 -42.65 16.25 -38.61
C LYS A 30 -41.72 16.41 -37.42
N THR A 31 -42.01 17.39 -36.57
CA THR A 31 -41.58 17.36 -35.17
C THR A 31 -42.30 16.20 -34.49
N PRO A 32 -41.59 15.37 -33.73
CA PRO A 32 -41.96 15.35 -32.32
C PRO A 32 -40.74 15.29 -31.39
N THR A 33 -40.88 16.06 -30.31
CA THR A 33 -40.34 15.76 -28.99
C THR A 33 -38.84 15.96 -28.79
N ALA A 34 -38.52 17.19 -28.38
CA ALA A 34 -37.52 17.40 -27.35
C ALA A 34 -37.98 16.68 -26.07
N ASP A 35 -37.37 15.56 -25.73
CA ASP A 35 -37.37 15.03 -24.37
C ASP A 35 -35.95 14.63 -23.99
N ALA A 36 -35.51 15.25 -22.90
CA ALA A 36 -34.48 14.82 -21.97
C ALA A 36 -33.15 14.32 -22.57
N ILE A 37 -32.17 15.24 -22.61
CA ILE A 37 -30.81 14.87 -22.18
C ILE A 37 -30.95 14.41 -20.73
N GLN A 38 -31.15 13.11 -20.52
CA GLN A 38 -30.92 12.49 -19.21
C GLN A 38 -29.42 12.62 -18.95
N THR A 39 -29.04 13.64 -18.19
CA THR A 39 -27.87 13.58 -17.32
C THR A 39 -28.14 12.48 -16.29
N ALA A 40 -28.00 11.23 -16.71
CA ALA A 40 -27.81 10.14 -15.78
C ALA A 40 -26.39 10.31 -15.26
N ASP A 41 -26.28 10.98 -14.12
CA ASP A 41 -25.16 10.83 -13.22
C ASP A 41 -25.44 9.52 -12.47
N PRO A 42 -24.82 8.37 -12.82
CA PRO A 42 -24.91 7.24 -11.94
C PRO A 42 -23.82 7.48 -10.90
N THR A 43 -24.20 8.06 -9.76
CA THR A 43 -23.48 7.79 -8.51
C THR A 43 -23.73 6.31 -8.16
N VAL A 44 -23.27 5.39 -9.00
CA VAL A 44 -23.07 4.00 -8.62
C VAL A 44 -21.90 4.04 -7.63
N PRO A 45 -22.07 3.53 -6.41
CA PRO A 45 -20.93 3.15 -5.61
C PRO A 45 -20.14 2.16 -6.47
N PHE A 46 -19.02 2.57 -7.03
CA PHE A 46 -18.17 1.68 -7.80
C PHE A 46 -17.71 0.58 -6.85
N ASP A 47 -18.27 -0.62 -7.03
CA ASP A 47 -17.82 -1.79 -6.30
C ASP A 47 -16.41 -2.09 -6.78
N HIS A 48 -15.42 -1.81 -5.93
CA HIS A 48 -14.00 -2.01 -6.21
C HIS A 48 -13.64 -3.50 -6.23
N ARG A 49 -14.57 -4.38 -5.82
CA ARG A 49 -14.41 -5.83 -5.72
C ARG A 49 -14.50 -6.50 -7.08
N ASP A 50 -13.64 -7.49 -7.31
CA ASP A 50 -13.81 -8.44 -8.39
C ASP A 50 -14.94 -9.45 -8.07
N PRO A 51 -15.92 -9.61 -8.99
CA PRO A 51 -17.03 -10.54 -8.80
C PRO A 51 -16.64 -12.02 -9.00
N SER A 52 -15.40 -12.28 -9.44
CA SER A 52 -14.90 -13.64 -9.73
C SER A 52 -14.68 -14.49 -8.47
N PHE A 53 -14.56 -13.86 -7.29
CA PHE A 53 -14.34 -14.56 -6.03
C PHE A 53 -15.63 -14.73 -5.24
N THR A 54 -15.89 -15.95 -4.78
CA THR A 54 -16.94 -16.16 -3.78
C THR A 54 -16.53 -15.54 -2.44
N PRO A 55 -17.48 -15.16 -1.57
CA PRO A 55 -17.17 -14.53 -0.27
C PRO A 55 -16.18 -15.33 0.57
N PHE A 56 -16.29 -16.66 0.54
CA PHE A 56 -15.37 -17.55 1.27
C PHE A 56 -13.97 -17.59 0.65
N GLN A 57 -13.85 -17.62 -0.67
CA GLN A 57 -12.55 -17.59 -1.36
C GLN A 57 -11.83 -16.26 -1.10
N ARG A 58 -12.58 -15.16 -1.08
CA ARG A 58 -12.09 -13.81 -0.77
C ARG A 58 -11.52 -13.74 0.65
N ALA A 59 -12.30 -14.11 1.65
CA ALA A 59 -11.88 -14.10 3.05
C ALA A 59 -10.61 -14.94 3.28
N ARG A 60 -10.51 -16.13 2.64
CA ARG A 60 -9.31 -16.96 2.72
C ARG A 60 -8.08 -16.25 2.16
N LYS A 61 -8.17 -15.64 0.98
CA LYS A 61 -7.05 -14.93 0.36
C LYS A 61 -6.60 -13.73 1.19
N GLN A 62 -7.54 -12.92 1.67
CA GLN A 62 -7.27 -11.74 2.52
C GLN A 62 -6.57 -12.14 3.82
N LEU A 63 -7.05 -13.21 4.48
CA LEU A 63 -6.54 -13.62 5.78
C LEU A 63 -5.30 -14.51 5.72
N THR A 64 -4.88 -14.99 4.55
CA THR A 64 -3.72 -15.89 4.44
C THR A 64 -2.44 -15.21 4.93
N LEU A 65 -2.22 -13.94 4.57
CA LEU A 65 -1.05 -13.18 5.03
C LEU A 65 -1.13 -12.91 6.55
N TYR A 66 -2.33 -12.63 7.06
CA TYR A 66 -2.56 -12.45 8.50
C TYR A 66 -2.21 -13.71 9.29
N PHE A 67 -2.73 -14.86 8.87
CA PHE A 67 -2.42 -16.14 9.51
C PHE A 67 -0.96 -16.56 9.31
N GLY A 68 -0.36 -16.24 8.15
CA GLY A 68 1.09 -16.41 7.93
C GLY A 68 1.91 -15.63 8.96
N GLY A 69 1.59 -14.35 9.16
CA GLY A 69 2.18 -13.54 10.22
C GLY A 69 1.93 -14.11 11.62
N ALA A 70 0.69 -14.45 11.96
CA ALA A 70 0.31 -14.95 13.28
C ALA A 70 0.98 -16.28 13.64
N THR A 71 1.06 -17.21 12.70
CA THR A 71 1.76 -18.49 12.89
C THR A 71 3.25 -18.27 13.12
N PHE A 72 3.86 -17.37 12.35
CA PHE A 72 5.26 -16.99 12.54
C PHE A 72 5.49 -16.29 13.90
N LEU A 73 4.55 -15.46 14.34
CA LEU A 73 4.59 -14.82 15.66
C LEU A 73 4.59 -15.86 16.77
N LEU A 74 3.65 -16.81 16.71
CA LEU A 74 3.49 -17.85 17.71
C LEU A 74 4.71 -18.76 17.76
N LEU A 75 5.28 -19.12 16.61
CA LEU A 75 6.49 -19.90 16.55
C LEU A 75 7.68 -19.14 17.15
N SER A 76 7.86 -17.88 16.80
CA SER A 76 8.90 -17.00 17.38
C SER A 76 8.74 -16.88 18.90
N MET A 77 7.52 -16.61 19.37
CA MET A 77 7.19 -16.49 20.79
C MET A 77 7.40 -17.80 21.56
N ALA A 78 7.10 -18.95 20.94
CA ALA A 78 7.32 -20.27 21.54
C ALA A 78 8.82 -20.55 21.73
N VAL A 79 9.65 -20.20 20.75
CA VAL A 79 11.11 -20.30 20.85
C VAL A 79 11.65 -19.40 21.95
N ALA A 80 11.24 -18.13 21.98
CA ALA A 80 11.63 -17.17 23.01
C ALA A 80 11.21 -17.61 24.42
N ARG A 81 9.99 -18.15 24.56
CA ARG A 81 9.50 -18.67 25.85
C ARG A 81 10.32 -19.89 26.31
N ARG A 82 10.70 -20.77 25.37
CA ARG A 82 11.54 -21.94 25.67
C ARG A 82 12.95 -21.53 26.11
N SER A 83 13.58 -20.57 25.43
CA SER A 83 14.93 -20.13 25.79
C SER A 83 14.93 -19.36 27.11
N THR A 84 14.01 -18.42 27.27
CA THR A 84 13.85 -17.64 28.51
C THR A 84 13.55 -18.54 29.71
N ARG A 85 12.67 -19.55 29.56
CA ARG A 85 12.36 -20.49 30.64
C ARG A 85 13.57 -21.30 31.09
N ARG A 86 14.43 -21.73 30.16
CA ARG A 86 15.68 -22.45 30.51
C ARG A 86 16.62 -21.56 31.33
N ARG A 87 16.76 -20.30 30.93
CA ARG A 87 17.59 -19.32 31.64
C ARG A 87 17.01 -18.96 33.00
N TYR A 88 15.70 -18.74 33.08
CA TYR A 88 14.99 -18.50 34.34
C TYR A 88 15.22 -19.63 35.34
N LEU A 89 15.10 -20.88 34.91
CA LEU A 89 15.37 -22.05 35.78
C LEU A 89 16.84 -22.16 36.19
N ALA A 90 17.79 -21.67 35.38
CA ALA A 90 19.21 -21.63 35.74
C ALA A 90 19.53 -20.49 36.72
N THR A 91 18.74 -19.41 36.74
CA THR A 91 18.92 -18.27 37.64
C THR A 91 18.22 -18.42 38.99
N VAL A 92 17.23 -19.33 39.11
CA VAL A 92 16.53 -19.57 40.38
C VAL A 92 17.44 -20.37 41.33
N PRO A 93 17.89 -19.79 42.46
CA PRO A 93 18.72 -20.52 43.42
C PRO A 93 17.88 -21.59 44.14
N LYS A 94 18.44 -22.80 44.28
CA LYS A 94 17.71 -23.93 44.88
C LYS A 94 17.61 -23.82 46.41
N TYR A 95 18.60 -23.25 47.10
CA TYR A 95 18.66 -22.95 48.54
C TYR A 95 19.77 -21.93 48.84
N TYR A 96 19.70 -21.22 49.99
CA TYR A 96 20.65 -20.23 50.53
C TYR A 96 22.06 -20.25 49.91
N THR A 97 22.21 -19.61 48.76
CA THR A 97 23.50 -19.38 48.11
C THR A 97 24.02 -18.03 48.57
N PRO A 98 25.25 -17.93 49.12
CA PRO A 98 25.84 -16.65 49.48
C PRO A 98 26.03 -15.77 48.23
N ASN A 99 25.55 -14.52 48.30
CA ASN A 99 25.65 -13.50 47.23
C ASN A 99 27.10 -13.14 46.86
N THR A 100 28.09 -13.64 47.62
CA THR A 100 29.52 -13.34 47.46
C THR A 100 30.12 -13.93 46.19
N ARG A 101 29.47 -14.93 45.59
CA ARG A 101 29.75 -15.35 44.21
C ARG A 101 28.44 -15.42 43.48
N ALA A 102 28.09 -14.35 42.76
CA ALA A 102 27.12 -14.46 41.69
C ALA A 102 27.55 -15.68 40.87
N THR A 103 26.74 -16.75 40.91
CA THR A 103 26.97 -17.98 40.16
C THR A 103 27.49 -17.57 38.79
N GLU A 104 28.70 -18.00 38.42
CA GLU A 104 29.32 -17.67 37.12
C GLU A 104 28.48 -18.29 36.00
N LEU A 105 27.34 -17.67 35.75
CA LEU A 105 26.47 -17.95 34.63
C LEU A 105 27.22 -17.41 33.43
N ASN A 106 28.11 -18.26 32.91
CA ASN A 106 28.85 -18.04 31.68
C ASN A 106 27.86 -18.05 30.51
N PHE A 107 27.11 -16.96 30.35
CA PHE A 107 26.32 -16.70 29.17
C PHE A 107 27.25 -16.13 28.11
N ASN A 108 27.23 -16.70 26.91
CA ASN A 108 27.89 -16.08 25.76
C ASN A 108 27.07 -14.86 25.33
N THR A 109 27.52 -13.67 25.74
CA THR A 109 26.82 -12.39 25.53
C THR A 109 26.59 -12.07 24.05
N GLY A 110 27.47 -12.53 23.15
CA GLY A 110 27.33 -12.32 21.71
C GLY A 110 26.23 -13.17 21.08
N ILE A 111 26.16 -14.45 21.45
CA ILE A 111 25.08 -15.36 21.03
C ILE A 111 23.74 -14.85 21.58
N ASP A 112 23.75 -14.35 22.82
CA ASP A 112 22.55 -13.81 23.45
C ASP A 112 22.00 -12.55 22.75
N ALA A 113 22.88 -11.61 22.40
CA ALA A 113 22.51 -10.43 21.64
C ALA A 113 21.96 -10.78 20.24
N PHE A 114 22.54 -11.78 19.57
CA PHE A 114 22.04 -12.25 18.27
C PHE A 114 20.67 -12.95 18.39
N GLU A 115 20.45 -13.71 19.46
CA GLU A 115 19.14 -14.28 19.78
C GLU A 115 18.11 -13.17 20.00
N ALA A 116 18.45 -12.15 20.78
CA ALA A 116 17.59 -11.00 21.04
C ALA A 116 17.28 -10.18 19.77
N LEU A 117 18.27 -9.95 18.92
CA LEU A 117 18.12 -9.24 17.65
C LEU A 117 17.16 -9.99 16.72
N ASN A 118 17.31 -11.32 16.60
CA ASN A 118 16.42 -12.13 15.78
C ASN A 118 15.01 -12.20 16.37
N ILE A 119 14.86 -12.32 17.69
CA ILE A 119 13.53 -12.30 18.32
C ILE A 119 12.81 -10.98 18.03
N ALA A 120 13.53 -9.86 18.12
CA ALA A 120 12.98 -8.54 17.83
C ALA A 120 12.63 -8.36 16.34
N SER A 121 13.54 -8.70 15.43
CA SER A 121 13.32 -8.51 13.99
C SER A 121 12.24 -9.46 13.45
N LEU A 122 12.25 -10.73 13.86
CA LEU A 122 11.23 -11.71 13.46
C LEU A 122 9.87 -11.36 14.04
N GLY A 123 9.82 -10.82 15.26
CA GLY A 123 8.60 -10.31 15.89
C GLY A 123 8.02 -9.11 15.13
N VAL A 124 8.83 -8.10 14.84
CA VAL A 124 8.40 -6.91 14.06
C VAL A 124 7.97 -7.31 12.65
N PHE A 125 8.73 -8.19 12.00
CA PHE A 125 8.39 -8.70 10.67
C PHE A 125 7.04 -9.43 10.67
N SER A 126 6.81 -10.29 11.65
CA SER A 126 5.54 -10.98 11.85
C SER A 126 4.37 -10.02 12.05
N VAL A 127 4.53 -9.03 12.94
CA VAL A 127 3.53 -7.99 13.19
C VAL A 127 3.28 -7.18 11.92
N GLY A 128 4.31 -6.90 11.13
CA GLY A 128 4.17 -6.27 9.81
C GLY A 128 3.27 -7.08 8.87
N MET A 129 3.53 -8.38 8.73
CA MET A 129 2.68 -9.26 7.93
C MET A 129 1.24 -9.32 8.44
N MET A 130 1.04 -9.42 9.76
CA MET A 130 -0.29 -9.39 10.36
C MET A 130 -1.01 -8.06 10.08
N THR A 131 -0.31 -6.93 10.22
CA THR A 131 -0.90 -5.60 10.00
C THR A 131 -1.32 -5.42 8.55
N ILE A 132 -0.47 -5.83 7.60
CA ILE A 132 -0.80 -5.77 6.17
C ILE A 132 -1.97 -6.71 5.85
N GLY A 133 -1.95 -7.95 6.34
CA GLY A 133 -3.03 -8.91 6.12
C GLY A 133 -4.37 -8.49 6.76
N ALA A 134 -4.33 -7.92 7.96
CA ALA A 134 -5.51 -7.35 8.61
C ALA A 134 -6.02 -6.12 7.84
N GLY A 135 -5.11 -5.28 7.33
CA GLY A 135 -5.44 -4.15 6.47
C GLY A 135 -6.17 -4.59 5.20
N MET A 136 -5.71 -5.65 4.53
CA MET A 136 -6.38 -6.23 3.37
C MET A 136 -7.79 -6.74 3.69
N TYR A 137 -7.98 -7.37 4.86
CA TYR A 137 -9.28 -7.85 5.30
C TYR A 137 -10.25 -6.69 5.61
N VAL A 138 -9.80 -5.67 6.36
CA VAL A 138 -10.64 -4.51 6.71
C VAL A 138 -10.97 -3.64 5.51
N ALA A 139 -10.02 -3.47 4.59
CA ALA A 139 -10.26 -2.77 3.32
C ALA A 139 -11.08 -3.60 2.32
N ASP A 140 -11.31 -4.89 2.61
CA ASP A 140 -12.00 -5.85 1.74
C ASP A 140 -11.35 -6.04 0.36
N VAL A 141 -10.01 -5.98 0.33
CA VAL A 141 -9.18 -6.01 -0.89
C VAL A 141 -8.39 -7.32 -1.00
N VAL A 142 -8.45 -7.97 -2.16
CA VAL A 142 -7.72 -9.21 -2.47
C VAL A 142 -6.50 -8.95 -3.34
N ASN A 143 -6.60 -8.05 -4.32
CA ASN A 143 -5.58 -7.79 -5.33
C ASN A 143 -5.17 -6.30 -5.34
N VAL A 144 -4.01 -6.01 -5.95
CA VAL A 144 -3.53 -4.62 -6.13
C VAL A 144 -4.49 -3.78 -6.97
N ASP A 145 -5.18 -4.40 -7.94
CA ASP A 145 -6.15 -3.69 -8.78
C ASP A 145 -7.39 -3.24 -8.01
N GLU A 146 -7.90 -4.10 -7.11
CA GLU A 146 -9.00 -3.72 -6.20
C GLU A 146 -8.55 -2.61 -5.25
N MET A 147 -7.29 -2.65 -4.77
CA MET A 147 -6.73 -1.56 -3.96
C MET A 147 -6.67 -0.24 -4.75
N ARG A 148 -6.18 -0.30 -6.00
CA ARG A 148 -6.08 0.89 -6.86
C ARG A 148 -7.47 1.48 -7.16
N ARG A 149 -8.47 0.63 -7.44
CA ARG A 149 -9.88 1.05 -7.61
C ARG A 149 -10.43 1.66 -6.33
N LEU A 150 -10.19 1.03 -5.19
CA LEU A 150 -10.60 1.56 -3.88
C LEU A 150 -9.97 2.92 -3.59
N LEU A 151 -8.67 3.09 -3.84
CA LEU A 151 -7.98 4.37 -3.65
C LEU A 151 -8.53 5.44 -4.60
N ARG A 152 -8.67 5.12 -5.89
CA ARG A 152 -9.23 6.06 -6.87
C ARG A 152 -10.64 6.50 -6.48
N SER A 153 -11.48 5.55 -6.06
CA SER A 153 -12.83 5.81 -5.59
C SER A 153 -12.84 6.67 -4.32
N LYS A 154 -12.01 6.34 -3.32
CA LYS A 154 -11.94 7.09 -2.05
C LYS A 154 -11.43 8.52 -2.20
N TYR A 155 -10.49 8.75 -3.10
CA TYR A 155 -9.90 10.07 -3.33
C TYR A 155 -10.58 10.85 -4.46
N GLY A 156 -11.71 10.36 -5.00
CA GLY A 156 -12.42 11.05 -6.08
C GLY A 156 -11.57 11.23 -7.36
N MET A 157 -10.53 10.42 -7.54
CA MET A 157 -9.61 10.47 -8.68
C MET A 157 -10.22 9.85 -9.95
N GLU A 158 -11.51 9.51 -9.91
CA GLU A 158 -12.30 9.11 -11.07
C GLU A 158 -12.58 10.36 -11.94
N GLY A 159 -11.56 10.81 -12.69
CA GLY A 159 -11.77 11.69 -13.84
C GLY A 159 -10.93 12.96 -13.94
N ARG A 160 -10.33 13.52 -12.88
CA ARG A 160 -9.58 14.80 -13.04
C ARG A 160 -8.73 15.27 -11.85
N MET A 161 -8.13 14.40 -11.05
CA MET A 161 -7.01 14.86 -10.20
C MET A 161 -5.75 14.70 -11.02
N SER A 162 -5.20 15.83 -11.45
CA SER A 162 -3.96 15.87 -12.25
C SER A 162 -2.84 15.32 -11.38
N GLU A 163 -1.93 14.51 -11.94
CA GLU A 163 -0.71 14.06 -11.24
C GLU A 163 0.04 15.25 -10.58
N MET A 164 -0.15 16.45 -11.12
CA MET A 164 0.32 17.74 -10.62
C MET A 164 -0.22 18.13 -9.24
N ASP A 165 -1.50 17.89 -8.94
CA ASP A 165 -2.08 18.27 -7.63
C ASP A 165 -1.50 17.39 -6.51
N VAL A 166 -1.26 16.12 -6.82
CA VAL A 166 -0.62 15.15 -5.91
C VAL A 166 0.86 15.50 -5.70
N GLU A 167 1.54 15.96 -6.75
CA GLU A 167 2.94 16.38 -6.68
C GLU A 167 3.10 17.66 -5.85
N GLU A 168 2.22 18.65 -6.00
CA GLU A 168 2.23 19.90 -5.22
C GLU A 168 1.97 19.63 -3.72
N GLU A 169 0.96 18.82 -3.39
CA GLU A 169 0.72 18.41 -1.99
C GLU A 169 1.91 17.64 -1.40
N MET A 170 2.61 16.84 -2.21
CA MET A 170 3.81 16.12 -1.78
C MET A 170 4.97 17.08 -1.51
N GLU A 171 5.19 18.06 -2.38
CA GLU A 171 6.23 19.09 -2.23
C GLU A 171 6.00 19.93 -0.98
N GLU A 172 4.77 20.41 -0.75
CA GLU A 172 4.42 21.16 0.46
C GLU A 172 4.64 20.34 1.72
N TRP A 173 4.27 19.06 1.69
CA TRP A 173 4.50 18.16 2.82
C TRP A 173 5.99 17.98 3.11
N ILE A 174 6.82 17.70 2.09
CA ILE A 174 8.27 17.54 2.23
C ILE A 174 8.91 18.83 2.76
N ALA A 175 8.52 19.98 2.20
CA ALA A 175 9.00 21.28 2.64
C ALA A 175 8.66 21.54 4.12
N SER A 176 7.44 21.17 4.55
CA SER A 176 7.03 21.32 5.96
C SER A 176 7.85 20.45 6.92
N VAL A 177 8.23 19.24 6.50
CA VAL A 177 9.04 18.31 7.31
C VAL A 177 10.48 18.81 7.41
N LEU A 178 11.06 19.27 6.29
CA LEU A 178 12.40 19.86 6.27
C LEU A 178 12.46 21.13 7.12
N ALA A 179 11.49 22.03 6.96
CA ALA A 179 11.42 23.25 7.76
C ALA A 179 11.29 22.96 9.27
N ARG A 180 10.55 21.91 9.66
CA ARG A 180 10.46 21.46 11.07
C ARG A 180 11.79 20.91 11.57
N LYS A 181 12.54 20.19 10.73
CA LYS A 181 13.87 19.67 11.08
C LYS A 181 14.87 20.80 11.27
N ASP A 182 14.94 21.75 10.33
CA ASP A 182 15.89 22.87 10.39
C ASP A 182 15.65 23.75 11.62
N ARG A 183 14.38 24.04 11.96
CA ARG A 183 14.04 24.76 13.19
C ARG A 183 14.51 24.03 14.45
N LYS A 184 14.32 22.71 14.50
CA LYS A 184 14.74 21.89 15.64
C LYS A 184 16.26 21.81 15.77
N GLU A 185 17.00 21.83 14.65
CA GLU A 185 18.46 21.88 14.66
C GLU A 185 18.98 23.27 15.08
N ALA A 186 18.33 24.34 14.62
CA ALA A 186 18.65 25.71 15.04
C ALA A 186 18.40 25.93 16.55
N GLU A 187 17.29 25.42 17.10
CA GLU A 187 16.99 25.46 18.53
C GLU A 187 18.01 24.69 19.36
N ARG A 188 18.44 23.50 18.88
CA ARG A 188 19.50 22.71 19.52
C ARG A 188 20.85 23.42 19.49
N ALA A 189 21.19 24.07 18.39
CA ALA A 189 22.42 24.86 18.27
C ALA A 189 22.39 26.08 19.20
N ALA A 190 21.28 26.80 19.28
CA ALA A 190 21.11 27.92 20.19
C ALA A 190 21.18 27.50 21.66
N ALA A 191 20.55 26.38 22.03
CA ALA A 191 20.62 25.83 23.38
C ALA A 191 22.03 25.35 23.76
N ALA A 192 22.81 24.82 22.82
CA ALA A 192 24.21 24.42 23.04
C ALA A 192 25.15 25.62 23.24
N VAL A 193 24.79 26.80 22.73
CA VAL A 193 25.56 28.05 22.86
C VAL A 193 25.20 28.81 24.14
N GLY A 194 23.93 28.79 24.57
CA GLY A 194 23.46 29.47 25.79
C GLY A 194 23.75 28.76 27.12
N GLY A 195 24.33 27.56 27.09
CA GLY A 195 24.65 26.75 28.27
C GLY A 195 26.12 26.80 28.73
N ARG A 196 26.92 27.76 28.25
CA ARG A 196 28.30 28.02 28.73
C ARG A 196 28.37 29.29 29.56
#